data_AF-A0A2V1H4W6-F1
#
_entry.id   AF-A0A2V1H4W6-F1
#
_cell.length_a   1.000
_cell.length_b   1.000
_cell.length_c   1.000
_cell.angle_alpha   90.00
_cell.angle_beta   90.00
_cell.angle_gamma   90.00
#
_symmetry.space_group_name_H-M   'P 1'
#
loop_
_entity.id
_entity.type
_entity.pdbx_description
1 polymer ?
#
loop_
_entity_poly.entity_id
_entity_poly.type
_entity_poly.pdbx_seq_one_letter_code
_entity_poly.pdbx_strand_id
1 'polypeptide(L)'
;MKNQFYFVAAILCSSLLMGCGGSSSSDNSDAGINNQGAAQANYRLTFSPSWSAVAFPTNFPFGPHFSPIIGATHNQQTVIWRPSDQLSTSGIESMAETGSTSGLRNELQLRQNQATVDQIFSGRLINSPGSTSITLTVSESHPLVSAVSMLAPSPDWFVGIRDVSLRENGQWIDSINLDLALYDAGTDLGERYTSANRDGGDRIITRLTSDSSDTDFANGVHRTSGVFVGTIEIQRVDIP
;
A
#
# COMPACT_ATOMS: atom_id res chain seq x y z
N MET A 1 10.10 -47.88 -18.92
CA MET A 1 8.91 -48.44 -19.60
C MET A 1 8.25 -47.31 -20.37
N LYS A 2 8.43 -47.32 -21.70
CA LYS A 2 7.90 -46.33 -22.65
C LYS A 2 6.58 -46.90 -23.18
N ASN A 3 5.48 -46.16 -23.12
CA ASN A 3 4.27 -46.50 -23.88
C ASN A 3 3.97 -45.38 -24.87
N GLN A 4 4.35 -45.65 -26.11
CA GLN A 4 3.87 -45.01 -27.32
C GLN A 4 2.60 -45.75 -27.76
N PHE A 5 1.58 -45.02 -28.21
CA PHE A 5 0.52 -45.57 -29.05
C PHE A 5 0.39 -44.73 -30.33
N TYR A 6 0.39 -45.44 -31.44
CA TYR A 6 0.45 -44.97 -32.82
C TYR A 6 -0.94 -44.68 -33.41
N PHE A 7 -0.99 -43.63 -34.24
CA PHE A 7 -1.68 -43.47 -35.54
C PHE A 7 -3.03 -44.16 -35.81
N VAL A 8 -4.01 -43.36 -36.26
CA VAL A 8 -4.71 -43.58 -37.54
C VAL A 8 -4.96 -42.24 -38.22
N ALA A 9 -4.50 -42.13 -39.47
CA ALA A 9 -4.81 -41.06 -40.42
C ALA A 9 -6.01 -41.47 -41.29
N ALA A 10 -6.84 -40.50 -41.70
CA ALA A 10 -7.78 -40.65 -42.80
C ALA A 10 -7.69 -39.42 -43.72
N ILE A 11 -7.72 -39.72 -45.02
CA ILE A 11 -7.28 -38.90 -46.15
C ILE A 11 -8.48 -38.51 -47.02
N LEU A 12 -8.44 -37.28 -47.53
CA LEU A 12 -9.06 -36.67 -48.73
C LEU A 12 -10.57 -36.78 -49.01
N CYS A 13 -11.18 -35.61 -49.30
CA CYS A 13 -11.90 -35.41 -50.57
C CYS A 13 -11.91 -33.92 -50.97
N SER A 14 -11.35 -33.61 -52.14
CA SER A 14 -11.41 -32.29 -52.80
C SER A 14 -12.68 -32.15 -53.64
N SER A 15 -13.26 -30.96 -53.66
CA SER A 15 -14.04 -30.47 -54.81
C SER A 15 -14.00 -28.94 -54.85
N LEU A 16 -13.44 -28.43 -55.96
CA LEU A 16 -13.47 -27.03 -56.38
C LEU A 16 -14.90 -26.62 -56.80
N LEU A 17 -15.32 -25.42 -56.39
CA LEU A 17 -16.29 -24.62 -57.14
C LEU A 17 -15.82 -23.16 -57.14
N MET A 18 -15.53 -22.65 -58.34
CA MET A 18 -15.43 -21.22 -58.65
C MET A 18 -16.83 -20.60 -58.56
N GLY A 19 -16.96 -19.48 -57.85
CA GLY A 19 -18.12 -18.60 -57.88
C GLY A 19 -17.67 -17.15 -57.82
N CYS A 20 -17.95 -16.38 -58.87
CA CYS A 20 -17.70 -14.94 -58.95
C CYS A 20 -18.88 -14.14 -58.37
N GLY A 21 -18.57 -13.02 -57.73
CA GLY A 21 -19.41 -11.81 -57.74
C GLY A 21 -20.38 -11.62 -56.57
N GLY A 22 -20.16 -10.57 -55.77
CA GLY A 22 -21.15 -10.07 -54.81
C GLY A 22 -20.54 -9.13 -53.78
N SER A 23 -20.67 -7.82 -54.03
CA SER A 23 -20.26 -6.75 -53.13
C SER A 23 -21.07 -6.70 -51.84
N SER A 24 -20.41 -6.22 -50.78
CA SER A 24 -20.95 -5.58 -49.57
C SER A 24 -21.98 -6.36 -48.73
N SER A 25 -21.51 -6.96 -47.63
CA SER A 25 -22.20 -6.89 -46.34
C SER A 25 -21.14 -7.00 -45.25
N SER A 26 -20.97 -5.91 -44.51
CA SER A 26 -20.22 -5.89 -43.26
C SER A 26 -20.97 -6.71 -42.22
N ASP A 27 -20.64 -7.98 -42.09
CA ASP A 27 -21.05 -8.77 -40.93
C ASP A 27 -20.04 -8.53 -39.82
N ASN A 28 -20.50 -7.68 -38.92
CA ASN A 28 -19.97 -7.36 -37.61
C ASN A 28 -19.66 -8.65 -36.86
N SER A 29 -18.40 -9.07 -36.84
CA SER A 29 -17.96 -10.08 -35.89
C SER A 29 -18.13 -9.51 -34.50
N ASP A 30 -18.99 -10.19 -33.74
CA ASP A 30 -19.17 -10.15 -32.31
C ASP A 30 -17.85 -9.81 -31.60
N ALA A 31 -17.61 -8.50 -31.44
CA ALA A 31 -16.68 -7.98 -30.47
C ALA A 31 -17.36 -8.22 -29.13
N GLY A 32 -17.14 -9.42 -28.59
CA GLY A 32 -17.34 -9.65 -27.17
C GLY A 32 -16.69 -8.47 -26.46
N ILE A 33 -17.51 -7.62 -25.84
CA ILE A 33 -17.04 -6.45 -25.14
C ILE A 33 -16.17 -7.00 -24.02
N ASN A 34 -14.87 -7.05 -24.30
CA ASN A 34 -13.83 -7.26 -23.33
C ASN A 34 -13.95 -6.02 -22.45
N ASN A 35 -14.74 -6.14 -21.38
CA ASN A 35 -14.96 -5.12 -20.37
C ASN A 35 -13.67 -5.01 -19.51
N GLN A 36 -12.53 -4.92 -20.19
CA GLN A 36 -11.24 -4.62 -19.62
C GLN A 36 -11.33 -3.14 -19.27
N GLY A 37 -11.42 -2.84 -17.97
CA GLY A 37 -11.39 -1.45 -17.50
C GLY A 37 -10.15 -0.73 -18.01
N ALA A 38 -10.10 0.60 -17.85
CA ALA A 38 -8.93 1.38 -18.24
C ALA A 38 -7.62 0.77 -17.69
N ALA A 39 -6.55 0.74 -18.47
CA ALA A 39 -5.27 0.14 -18.04
C ALA A 39 -4.62 0.85 -16.84
N GLN A 40 -5.09 2.07 -16.54
CA GLN A 40 -4.72 2.85 -15.37
C GLN A 40 -5.95 3.52 -14.77
N ALA A 41 -5.87 3.86 -13.49
CA ALA A 41 -6.83 4.69 -12.80
C ALA A 41 -6.12 5.64 -11.83
N ASN A 42 -6.66 6.85 -11.69
CA ASN A 42 -6.21 7.85 -10.74
C ASN A 42 -7.06 7.77 -9.47
N TYR A 43 -6.38 7.93 -8.35
CA TYR A 43 -6.95 7.95 -7.02
C TYR A 43 -6.45 9.15 -6.23
N ARG A 44 -7.22 9.54 -5.24
CA ARG A 44 -6.83 10.41 -4.15
C ARG A 44 -6.69 9.55 -2.89
N LEU A 45 -5.48 9.50 -2.35
CA LEU A 45 -5.24 8.99 -1.00
C LEU A 45 -5.36 10.15 -0.03
N THR A 46 -6.26 10.04 0.95
CA THR A 46 -6.45 10.99 2.03
C THR A 46 -6.05 10.34 3.35
N PHE A 47 -5.00 10.86 3.97
CA PHE A 47 -4.53 10.44 5.29
C PHE A 47 -5.07 11.38 6.35
N SER A 48 -5.85 10.85 7.29
CA SER A 48 -6.58 11.60 8.31
C SER A 48 -6.28 11.08 9.72
N PRO A 49 -5.16 11.49 10.34
CA PRO A 49 -4.87 11.17 11.72
C PRO A 49 -5.88 11.79 12.69
N SER A 50 -6.27 11.01 13.70
CA SER A 50 -7.21 11.36 14.76
C SER A 50 -6.61 11.21 16.18
N TRP A 51 -5.32 10.87 16.27
CA TRP A 51 -4.59 10.78 17.54
C TRP A 51 -4.61 12.11 18.28
N SER A 52 -5.17 12.13 19.48
CA SER A 52 -5.46 13.34 20.25
C SER A 52 -5.47 13.06 21.75
N ALA A 53 -5.24 14.10 22.57
CA ALA A 53 -5.29 14.01 24.03
C ALA A 53 -6.66 13.58 24.58
N VAL A 54 -7.73 13.72 23.79
CA VAL A 54 -9.08 13.28 24.17
C VAL A 54 -9.21 11.76 24.01
N ALA A 55 -8.71 11.22 22.90
CA ALA A 55 -8.81 9.79 22.62
C ALA A 55 -7.71 8.98 23.31
N PHE A 56 -6.50 9.53 23.47
CA PHE A 56 -5.31 8.89 24.05
C PHE A 56 -4.69 9.81 25.12
N PRO A 57 -5.30 9.96 26.31
CA PRO A 57 -4.91 10.96 27.29
C PRO A 57 -3.60 10.66 28.04
N THR A 58 -3.17 9.40 28.13
CA THR A 58 -2.04 8.99 28.98
C THR A 58 -0.73 9.57 28.45
N ASN A 59 -0.12 10.46 29.23
CA ASN A 59 1.13 11.18 28.91
C ASN A 59 1.14 11.82 27.51
N PHE A 60 -0.01 12.26 27.02
CA PHE A 60 -0.12 12.77 25.65
C PHE A 60 0.87 13.92 25.40
N PRO A 61 1.69 13.85 24.34
CA PRO A 61 2.79 14.77 24.15
C PRO A 61 2.38 16.13 23.58
N PHE A 62 3.26 17.12 23.72
CA PHE A 62 3.14 18.38 23.01
C PHE A 62 3.54 18.23 21.54
N GLY A 63 2.87 18.98 20.67
CA GLY A 63 3.14 18.98 19.23
C GLY A 63 2.87 17.63 18.54
N PRO A 64 1.72 16.98 18.77
CA PRO A 64 1.40 15.71 18.11
C PRO A 64 1.32 15.90 16.59
N HIS A 65 2.10 15.16 15.84
CA HIS A 65 2.13 15.25 14.39
C HIS A 65 2.50 13.91 13.76
N PHE A 66 2.33 13.87 12.44
CA PHE A 66 2.77 12.78 11.61
C PHE A 66 3.77 13.28 10.57
N SER A 67 4.84 12.53 10.34
CA SER A 67 5.82 12.86 9.30
C SER A 67 5.16 12.83 7.91
N PRO A 68 5.82 13.38 6.87
CA PRO A 68 5.33 13.21 5.51
C PRO A 68 5.05 11.73 5.22
N ILE A 69 3.79 11.39 4.93
CA ILE A 69 3.46 10.04 4.49
C ILE A 69 4.22 9.75 3.20
N ILE A 70 4.89 8.61 3.12
CA ILE A 70 5.64 8.16 1.94
C ILE A 70 5.18 6.77 1.57
N GLY A 71 5.05 6.52 0.28
CA GLY A 71 4.60 5.24 -0.23
C GLY A 71 4.84 5.08 -1.72
N ALA A 72 4.32 3.99 -2.25
CA ALA A 72 4.39 3.71 -3.67
C ALA A 72 3.21 2.88 -4.18
N THR A 73 2.96 2.98 -5.49
CA THR A 73 2.22 1.98 -6.24
C THR A 73 3.19 0.90 -6.72
N HIS A 74 2.86 -0.36 -6.52
CA HIS A 74 3.80 -1.47 -6.73
C HIS A 74 3.09 -2.77 -7.11
N ASN A 75 3.89 -3.77 -7.49
CA ASN A 75 3.43 -5.13 -7.73
C ASN A 75 3.79 -6.05 -6.55
N GLN A 76 3.40 -7.32 -6.64
CA GLN A 76 3.62 -8.32 -5.58
C GLN A 76 5.09 -8.67 -5.32
N GLN A 77 6.04 -8.24 -6.17
CA GLN A 77 7.46 -8.51 -6.01
C GLN A 77 8.16 -7.50 -5.08
N THR A 78 7.50 -6.38 -4.75
CA THR A 78 7.99 -5.41 -3.76
C THR A 78 7.28 -5.62 -2.44
N VAL A 79 8.05 -5.64 -1.36
CA VAL A 79 7.53 -5.52 0.00
C VAL A 79 8.21 -4.32 0.65
N ILE A 80 7.44 -3.24 0.85
CA ILE A 80 7.96 -2.00 1.44
C ILE A 80 8.19 -2.19 2.94
N TRP A 81 7.21 -2.76 3.63
CA TRP A 81 7.25 -3.07 5.05
C TRP A 81 6.26 -4.19 5.35
N ARG A 82 6.54 -5.01 6.37
CA ARG A 82 5.64 -6.07 6.82
C ARG A 82 5.95 -6.43 8.28
N PRO A 83 4.95 -6.48 9.17
CA PRO A 83 5.17 -6.91 10.54
C PRO A 83 5.63 -8.38 10.60
N SER A 84 6.41 -8.72 11.62
CA SER A 84 6.94 -10.06 11.94
C SER A 84 7.95 -10.67 10.95
N ASP A 85 7.71 -10.56 9.66
CA ASP A 85 8.41 -11.33 8.63
C ASP A 85 9.36 -10.49 7.76
N GLN A 86 9.57 -9.22 8.10
CA GLN A 86 10.52 -8.34 7.44
C GLN A 86 11.17 -7.41 8.46
N LEU A 87 12.50 -7.35 8.42
CA LEU A 87 13.23 -6.40 9.24
C LEU A 87 13.05 -4.98 8.69
N SER A 88 12.95 -4.00 9.59
CA SER A 88 13.00 -2.58 9.27
C SER A 88 14.26 -2.29 8.47
N THR A 89 14.10 -1.74 7.27
CA THR A 89 15.20 -1.23 6.45
C THR A 89 15.73 0.06 7.07
N SER A 90 16.91 0.52 6.63
CA SER A 90 17.43 1.82 7.07
C SER A 90 16.52 2.98 6.67
N GLY A 91 15.78 2.84 5.56
CA GLY A 91 14.74 3.79 5.16
C GLY A 91 13.54 3.81 6.11
N ILE A 92 13.08 2.66 6.59
CA ILE A 92 11.98 2.57 7.58
C ILE A 92 12.43 3.12 8.93
N GLU A 93 13.60 2.73 9.42
CA GLU A 93 14.23 3.24 10.64
C GLU A 93 14.31 4.77 10.63
N SER A 94 14.93 5.35 9.61
CA SER A 94 15.05 6.80 9.49
C SER A 94 13.69 7.51 9.41
N MET A 95 12.71 6.90 8.73
CA MET A 95 11.35 7.44 8.67
C MET A 95 10.67 7.40 10.04
N ALA A 96 10.77 6.29 10.76
CA ALA A 96 10.09 6.05 12.03
C ALA A 96 10.71 6.84 13.20
N GLU A 97 12.01 7.08 13.20
CA GLU A 97 12.70 7.79 14.29
C GLU A 97 12.79 9.30 14.09
N THR A 98 12.87 9.75 12.83
CA THR A 98 13.16 11.17 12.51
C THR A 98 12.15 11.83 11.60
N GLY A 99 11.25 11.05 10.99
CA GLY A 99 10.33 11.52 9.95
C GLY A 99 10.98 11.74 8.58
N SER A 100 12.26 11.41 8.43
CA SER A 100 12.98 11.56 7.17
C SER A 100 12.54 10.51 6.15
N THR A 101 12.06 10.96 4.99
CA THR A 101 11.59 10.07 3.90
C THR A 101 12.64 9.84 2.81
N SER A 102 13.84 10.42 2.94
CA SER A 102 14.88 10.37 1.90
C SER A 102 15.45 8.96 1.73
N GLY A 103 15.77 8.28 2.83
CA GLY A 103 16.28 6.91 2.82
C GLY A 103 15.29 5.94 2.16
N LEU A 104 14.04 5.94 2.61
CA LEU A 104 13.00 5.07 2.04
C LEU A 104 12.72 5.40 0.57
N ARG A 105 12.74 6.69 0.17
CA ARG A 105 12.62 7.06 -1.25
C ARG A 105 13.73 6.46 -2.09
N ASN A 106 14.98 6.48 -1.63
CA ASN A 106 16.10 5.88 -2.35
C ASN A 106 15.91 4.37 -2.51
N GLU A 107 15.44 3.67 -1.47
CA GLU A 107 15.12 2.24 -1.54
C GLU A 107 14.02 1.95 -2.58
N LEU A 108 12.97 2.77 -2.63
CA LEU A 108 11.90 2.63 -3.62
C LEU A 108 12.35 2.94 -5.04
N GLN A 109 13.27 3.88 -5.24
CA GLN A 109 13.86 4.18 -6.56
C GLN A 109 14.66 2.99 -7.10
N LEU A 110 15.36 2.25 -6.24
CA LEU A 110 16.01 1.00 -6.64
C LEU A 110 14.99 -0.04 -7.12
N ARG A 111 13.80 -0.09 -6.50
CA ARG A 111 12.70 -0.97 -6.93
C ARG A 111 12.02 -0.52 -8.22
N GLN A 112 11.96 0.78 -8.48
CA GLN A 112 11.52 1.33 -9.78
C GLN A 112 12.46 0.87 -10.92
N ASN A 113 13.78 0.88 -10.70
CA ASN A 113 14.74 0.35 -11.67
C ASN A 113 14.56 -1.16 -11.95
N GLN A 114 13.90 -1.88 -11.04
CA GLN A 114 13.53 -3.29 -11.18
C GLN A 114 12.12 -3.48 -11.75
N ALA A 115 11.42 -2.41 -12.12
CA ALA A 115 10.03 -2.40 -12.58
C ALA A 115 9.03 -3.03 -11.58
N THR A 116 9.37 -3.07 -10.29
CA THR A 116 8.50 -3.62 -9.23
C THR A 116 7.72 -2.54 -8.47
N VAL A 117 8.13 -1.28 -8.61
CA VAL A 117 7.44 -0.07 -8.18
C VAL A 117 7.18 0.80 -9.43
N ASP A 118 6.01 1.45 -9.50
CA ASP A 118 5.63 2.33 -10.61
C ASP A 118 5.74 3.80 -10.18
N GLN A 119 4.86 4.27 -9.29
CA GLN A 119 4.88 5.63 -8.76
C GLN A 119 5.35 5.64 -7.30
N ILE A 120 6.34 6.49 -6.97
CA ILE A 120 6.65 6.87 -5.58
C ILE A 120 5.92 8.17 -5.26
N PHE A 121 5.27 8.24 -4.10
CA PHE A 121 4.57 9.44 -3.65
C PHE A 121 4.97 9.84 -2.23
N SER A 122 4.78 11.12 -1.92
CA SER A 122 5.02 11.65 -0.58
C SER A 122 4.12 12.85 -0.32
N GLY A 123 3.63 12.97 0.90
CA GLY A 123 2.82 14.09 1.37
C GLY A 123 3.65 15.16 2.04
N ARG A 124 2.97 15.95 2.87
CA ARG A 124 3.57 16.89 3.83
C ARG A 124 3.40 16.36 5.25
N LEU A 125 4.20 16.87 6.17
CA LEU A 125 3.96 16.74 7.61
C LEU A 125 2.58 17.33 7.94
N ILE A 126 1.86 16.67 8.86
CA ILE A 126 0.57 17.14 9.36
C ILE A 126 0.49 17.07 10.86
N ASN A 127 -0.14 18.07 11.48
CA ASN A 127 -0.49 17.99 12.90
C ASN A 127 -1.62 16.97 13.10
N SER A 128 -1.71 16.41 14.31
CA SER A 128 -2.78 15.50 14.70
C SER A 128 -3.67 16.11 15.78
N PRO A 129 -5.00 16.06 15.63
CA PRO A 129 -5.74 15.63 14.45
C PRO A 129 -5.54 16.54 13.22
N GLY A 130 -5.70 15.98 12.02
CA GLY A 130 -5.53 16.71 10.76
C GLY A 130 -5.83 15.84 9.55
N SER A 131 -5.57 16.37 8.35
CA SER A 131 -5.69 15.59 7.11
C SER A 131 -4.79 16.13 6.00
N THR A 132 -4.32 15.25 5.12
CA THR A 132 -3.67 15.61 3.86
C THR A 132 -4.05 14.62 2.77
N SER A 133 -3.98 15.04 1.51
CA SER A 133 -4.28 14.17 0.37
C SER A 133 -3.19 14.23 -0.70
N ILE A 134 -3.03 13.11 -1.40
CA ILE A 134 -2.06 12.93 -2.49
C ILE A 134 -2.79 12.23 -3.64
N THR A 135 -2.50 12.64 -4.87
CA THR A 135 -2.99 11.95 -6.07
C THR A 135 -1.99 10.87 -6.50
N LEU A 136 -2.51 9.71 -6.87
CA LEU A 136 -1.73 8.58 -7.34
C LEU A 136 -2.37 7.95 -8.58
N THR A 137 -1.54 7.50 -9.50
CA THR A 137 -1.92 6.76 -10.70
C THR A 137 -1.52 5.31 -10.49
N VAL A 138 -2.48 4.40 -10.66
CA VAL A 138 -2.29 2.96 -10.46
C VAL A 138 -2.51 2.26 -11.78
N SER A 139 -1.62 1.33 -12.12
CA SER A 139 -1.67 0.55 -13.35
C SER A 139 -2.02 -0.91 -13.08
N GLU A 140 -2.53 -1.62 -14.08
CA GLU A 140 -2.87 -3.05 -13.93
C GLU A 140 -1.65 -3.90 -13.53
N SER A 141 -0.44 -3.48 -13.91
CA SER A 141 0.82 -4.14 -13.55
C SER A 141 1.29 -3.84 -12.13
N HIS A 142 0.83 -2.73 -11.53
CA HIS A 142 1.22 -2.28 -10.20
C HIS A 142 -0.01 -1.88 -9.37
N PRO A 143 -0.95 -2.82 -9.13
CA PRO A 143 -2.26 -2.51 -8.56
C PRO A 143 -2.24 -2.27 -7.05
N LEU A 144 -1.09 -2.47 -6.38
CA LEU A 144 -0.96 -2.41 -4.94
C LEU A 144 -0.49 -1.03 -4.47
N VAL A 145 -0.99 -0.58 -3.34
CA VAL A 145 -0.51 0.62 -2.64
C VAL A 145 -0.02 0.26 -1.26
N SER A 146 1.17 0.75 -0.92
CA SER A 146 1.74 0.70 0.42
C SER A 146 2.27 2.07 0.81
N ALA A 147 2.10 2.45 2.07
CA ALA A 147 2.55 3.74 2.59
C ALA A 147 2.80 3.67 4.10
N VAL A 148 3.68 4.54 4.58
CA VAL A 148 4.05 4.67 6.00
C VAL A 148 4.21 6.14 6.41
N SER A 149 4.00 6.44 7.68
CA SER A 149 4.21 7.75 8.29
C SER A 149 4.50 7.61 9.79
N MET A 150 5.51 8.30 10.28
CA MET A 150 5.89 8.31 11.70
C MET A 150 4.84 9.05 12.51
N LEU A 151 4.50 8.51 13.68
CA LEU A 151 3.82 9.24 14.75
C LEU A 151 4.87 9.95 15.59
N ALA A 152 4.72 11.25 15.82
CA ALA A 152 5.69 12.01 16.60
C ALA A 152 5.09 12.96 17.64
N PRO A 153 5.78 13.14 18.78
CA PRO A 153 7.04 12.48 19.14
C PRO A 153 6.85 11.00 19.50
N SER A 154 7.80 10.16 19.11
CA SER A 154 7.92 8.76 19.50
C SER A 154 9.38 8.30 19.33
N PRO A 155 9.77 7.15 19.91
CA PRO A 155 11.06 6.52 19.64
C PRO A 155 11.19 6.14 18.16
N ASP A 156 10.34 5.24 17.69
CA ASP A 156 10.35 4.68 16.33
C ASP A 156 8.95 4.21 15.87
N TRP A 157 7.89 4.91 16.31
CA TRP A 157 6.52 4.47 16.08
C TRP A 157 5.94 5.04 14.78
N PHE A 158 5.24 4.19 14.02
CA PHE A 158 4.68 4.59 12.74
C PHE A 158 3.34 3.93 12.44
N VAL A 159 2.57 4.53 11.54
CA VAL A 159 1.37 3.95 10.94
C VAL A 159 1.65 3.60 9.49
N GLY A 160 0.89 2.66 8.93
CA GLY A 160 0.99 2.38 7.51
C GLY A 160 -0.11 1.48 6.96
N ILE A 161 -0.19 1.47 5.64
CA ILE A 161 -0.94 0.49 4.84
C ILE A 161 0.05 -0.33 4.02
N ARG A 162 -0.28 -1.58 3.75
CA ARG A 162 0.56 -2.47 2.95
C ARG A 162 -0.28 -3.28 1.97
N ASP A 163 0.26 -3.46 0.77
CA ASP A 163 -0.24 -4.35 -0.27
C ASP A 163 -1.74 -4.16 -0.57
N VAL A 164 -2.26 -2.93 -0.47
CA VAL A 164 -3.67 -2.63 -0.68
C VAL A 164 -3.95 -2.70 -2.17
N SER A 165 -4.62 -3.76 -2.62
CA SER A 165 -5.03 -3.88 -4.02
C SER A 165 -6.16 -2.93 -4.34
N LEU A 166 -5.98 -2.06 -5.33
CA LEU A 166 -7.04 -1.19 -5.86
C LEU A 166 -7.77 -1.81 -7.05
N ARG A 167 -7.38 -3.04 -7.43
CA ARG A 167 -7.99 -3.79 -8.53
C ARG A 167 -8.43 -5.16 -8.05
N GLU A 168 -9.67 -5.51 -8.30
CA GLU A 168 -10.25 -6.82 -7.94
C GLU A 168 -11.09 -7.34 -9.11
N ASN A 169 -10.93 -8.62 -9.45
CA ASN A 169 -11.67 -9.26 -10.55
C ASN A 169 -11.60 -8.50 -11.88
N GLY A 170 -10.45 -7.86 -12.17
CA GLY A 170 -10.22 -7.08 -13.38
C GLY A 170 -10.83 -5.67 -13.38
N GLN A 171 -11.45 -5.23 -12.28
CA GLN A 171 -12.10 -3.93 -12.14
C GLN A 171 -11.39 -3.08 -11.08
N TRP A 172 -11.40 -1.77 -11.30
CA TRP A 172 -10.91 -0.79 -10.32
C TRP A 172 -11.92 -0.60 -9.20
N ILE A 173 -11.43 -0.56 -7.96
CA ILE A 173 -12.26 -0.33 -6.77
C ILE A 173 -12.52 1.18 -6.64
N ASP A 174 -13.75 1.61 -6.38
CA ASP A 174 -14.06 3.04 -6.35
C ASP A 174 -13.58 3.74 -5.06
N SER A 175 -13.66 3.07 -3.91
CA SER A 175 -13.15 3.59 -2.64
C SER A 175 -12.77 2.47 -1.68
N ILE A 176 -11.70 2.68 -0.93
CA ILE A 176 -11.26 1.85 0.20
C ILE A 176 -11.01 2.75 1.40
N ASN A 177 -11.55 2.39 2.55
CA ASN A 177 -11.29 3.04 3.83
C ASN A 177 -10.56 2.07 4.76
N LEU A 178 -9.44 2.53 5.32
CA LEU A 178 -8.52 1.73 6.14
C LEU A 178 -8.28 2.41 7.47
N ASP A 179 -8.52 1.67 8.55
CA ASP A 179 -8.12 2.07 9.89
C ASP A 179 -6.62 1.81 10.11
N LEU A 180 -5.95 2.75 10.78
CA LEU A 180 -4.50 2.71 10.96
C LEU A 180 -4.12 2.26 12.36
N ALA A 181 -3.57 1.05 12.43
CA ALA A 181 -2.89 0.60 13.63
C ALA A 181 -1.47 1.21 13.72
N LEU A 182 -1.02 1.40 14.95
CA LEU A 182 0.33 1.85 15.25
C LEU A 182 1.29 0.66 15.36
N TYR A 183 2.49 0.83 14.83
CA TYR A 183 3.57 -0.15 14.81
C TYR A 183 4.82 0.44 15.44
N ASP A 184 5.61 -0.45 16.01
CA ASP A 184 6.97 -0.22 16.51
C ASP A 184 7.95 -0.76 15.46
N ALA A 185 8.96 0.03 15.08
CA ALA A 185 9.91 -0.36 14.03
C ALA A 185 10.98 -1.34 14.54
N GLY A 186 11.14 -1.49 15.86
CA GLY A 186 12.14 -2.32 16.51
C GLY A 186 13.56 -1.78 16.38
N THR A 187 13.73 -0.47 16.25
CA THR A 187 15.03 0.20 16.03
C THR A 187 15.42 1.20 17.13
N ASP A 188 14.48 1.59 18.00
CA ASP A 188 14.78 2.34 19.23
C ASP A 188 14.16 1.66 20.47
N LEU A 189 14.91 1.60 21.58
CA LEU A 189 14.49 0.98 22.84
C LEU A 189 13.76 1.95 23.80
N GLY A 190 13.28 3.08 23.30
CA GLY A 190 12.42 4.00 24.03
C GLY A 190 11.02 3.44 24.25
N GLU A 191 10.43 3.70 25.42
CA GLU A 191 9.13 3.11 25.82
C GLU A 191 8.00 4.16 25.86
N ARG A 192 8.36 5.45 25.77
CA ARG A 192 7.47 6.62 25.88
C ARG A 192 7.63 7.54 24.68
N TYR A 193 6.59 8.33 24.41
CA TYR A 193 6.57 9.35 23.34
C TYR A 193 7.84 10.23 23.28
N THR A 194 8.33 10.68 24.43
CA THR A 194 9.45 11.65 24.53
C THR A 194 10.71 11.02 25.11
N SER A 195 10.87 9.70 24.99
CA SER A 195 12.10 9.02 25.38
C SER A 195 13.29 9.62 24.62
N ALA A 196 14.44 9.73 25.29
CA ALA A 196 15.68 10.02 24.58
C ALA A 196 16.02 8.84 23.66
N ASN A 197 16.69 9.14 22.54
CA ASN A 197 17.15 8.13 21.58
C ASN A 197 17.95 7.02 22.29
N ARG A 198 17.55 5.78 22.06
CA ARG A 198 18.18 4.56 22.55
C ARG A 198 18.28 3.54 21.42
N ASP A 199 19.11 3.87 20.43
CA ASP A 199 19.46 3.03 19.29
C ASP A 199 19.65 1.55 19.70
N GLY A 200 18.90 0.66 19.04
CA GLY A 200 18.92 -0.77 19.27
C GLY A 200 17.55 -1.44 19.11
N GLY A 201 17.52 -2.76 19.14
CA GLY A 201 16.30 -3.55 18.93
C GLY A 201 16.57 -4.71 17.98
N ASP A 202 15.54 -5.49 17.68
CA ASP A 202 15.62 -6.65 16.79
C ASP A 202 15.27 -6.32 15.32
N ARG A 203 14.88 -5.06 15.07
CA ARG A 203 14.37 -4.54 13.79
C ARG A 203 13.09 -5.22 13.32
N ILE A 204 12.43 -6.01 14.15
CA ILE A 204 11.19 -6.69 13.80
C ILE A 204 10.04 -5.73 14.01
N ILE A 205 9.34 -5.40 12.92
CA ILE A 205 8.15 -4.56 13.01
C ILE A 205 7.06 -5.31 13.77
N THR A 206 6.54 -4.70 14.83
CA THR A 206 5.44 -5.28 15.63
C THR A 206 4.31 -4.28 15.85
N ARG A 207 3.12 -4.77 16.20
CA ARG A 207 2.04 -3.87 16.62
C ARG A 207 2.40 -3.26 17.97
N LEU A 208 2.33 -1.94 18.07
CA LEU A 208 2.76 -1.26 19.29
C LEU A 208 1.92 -1.71 20.49
N THR A 209 2.62 -2.14 21.53
CA THR A 209 2.05 -2.36 22.86
C THR A 209 3.01 -1.77 23.87
N SER A 210 2.54 -0.86 24.71
CA SER A 210 3.34 -0.27 25.78
C SER A 210 2.76 -0.60 27.14
N ASP A 211 3.52 -0.27 28.20
CA ASP A 211 2.95 -0.20 29.54
C ASP A 211 1.78 0.80 29.57
N SER A 212 0.77 0.47 30.36
CA SER A 212 -0.39 1.31 30.60
C SER A 212 -0.10 2.59 31.36
N SER A 213 1.00 2.67 32.11
CA SER A 213 1.45 3.92 32.72
C SER A 213 2.09 4.88 31.73
N ASP A 214 2.52 4.40 30.56
CA ASP A 214 3.27 5.17 29.57
C ASP A 214 2.37 5.66 28.43
N THR A 215 1.53 4.79 27.87
CA THR A 215 0.56 5.15 26.83
C THR A 215 -0.73 4.33 26.90
N ASP A 216 -1.72 4.73 26.10
CA ASP A 216 -2.99 4.01 25.94
C ASP A 216 -2.92 2.87 24.90
N PHE A 217 -1.75 2.53 24.33
CA PHE A 217 -1.66 1.57 23.24
C PHE A 217 -1.57 0.10 23.69
N ALA A 218 -2.38 -0.74 23.04
CA ALA A 218 -2.20 -2.19 23.02
C ALA A 218 -2.55 -2.74 21.63
N ASN A 219 -1.70 -3.58 21.06
CA ASN A 219 -1.85 -4.13 19.70
C ASN A 219 -2.11 -3.06 18.61
N GLY A 220 -1.49 -1.89 18.75
CA GLY A 220 -1.55 -0.78 17.80
C GLY A 220 -2.84 0.04 17.84
N VAL A 221 -3.70 -0.16 18.82
CA VAL A 221 -4.96 0.59 19.01
C VAL A 221 -5.08 1.06 20.46
N HIS A 222 -6.06 1.92 20.73
CA HIS A 222 -6.39 2.26 22.11
C HIS A 222 -6.80 1.01 22.89
N ARG A 223 -6.13 0.74 24.01
CA ARG A 223 -6.22 -0.48 24.82
C ARG A 223 -7.65 -0.82 25.24
N THR A 224 -8.43 0.18 25.66
CA THR A 224 -9.81 -0.02 26.14
C THR A 224 -10.87 0.12 25.04
N SER A 225 -10.86 1.22 24.28
CA SER A 225 -11.90 1.52 23.28
C SER A 225 -11.69 0.82 21.93
N GLY A 226 -10.48 0.34 21.63
CA GLY A 226 -10.13 -0.22 20.32
C GLY A 226 -10.01 0.81 19.19
N VAL A 227 -10.10 2.12 19.50
CA VAL A 227 -9.99 3.19 18.51
C VAL A 227 -8.60 3.24 17.90
N PHE A 228 -8.55 3.45 16.59
CA PHE A 228 -7.33 3.65 15.80
C PHE A 228 -6.86 5.10 15.84
N VAL A 229 -5.58 5.34 15.48
CA VAL A 229 -4.95 6.66 15.51
C VAL A 229 -5.24 7.51 14.27
N GLY A 230 -5.96 6.97 13.30
CA GLY A 230 -6.32 7.65 12.08
C GLY A 230 -6.84 6.70 11.02
N THR A 231 -7.17 7.26 9.86
CA THR A 231 -7.62 6.50 8.69
C THR A 231 -6.86 6.91 7.43
N ILE A 232 -6.84 6.01 6.46
CA ILE A 232 -6.55 6.31 5.06
C ILE A 232 -7.77 5.97 4.22
N GLU A 233 -8.24 6.93 3.45
CA GLU A 233 -9.19 6.71 2.35
C GLU A 233 -8.44 6.75 1.02
N ILE A 234 -8.70 5.79 0.14
CA ILE A 234 -8.19 5.78 -1.24
C ILE A 234 -9.40 5.79 -2.17
N GLN A 235 -9.70 6.92 -2.79
CA GLN A 235 -10.88 7.12 -3.62
C GLN A 235 -10.52 7.41 -5.07
N ARG A 236 -11.16 6.71 -6.00
CA ARG A 236 -10.97 6.89 -7.44
C ARG A 236 -11.51 8.26 -7.87
N VAL A 237 -10.75 8.98 -8.71
CA VAL A 237 -11.11 10.36 -9.13
C VAL A 237 -11.42 10.50 -10.62
N ASP A 238 -11.30 9.42 -11.39
CA ASP A 238 -11.63 9.40 -12.83
C ASP A 238 -13.10 9.05 -13.13
N ILE A 239 -13.96 9.15 -12.11
CA ILE A 239 -15.39 8.85 -12.25
C ILE A 239 -16.12 10.16 -12.61
N PRO A 240 -17.02 10.16 -13.61
CA PRO A 240 -17.87 11.31 -13.94
C PRO A 240 -18.74 11.81 -12.79
#